data_AF-W6L1U3-F1
#
_entry.id   AF-W6L1U3-F1
#
_cell.length_a   1.000
_cell.length_b   1.000
_cell.length_c   1.000
_cell.angle_alpha   90.00
_cell.angle_beta   90.00
_cell.angle_gamma   90.00
#
_symmetry.space_group_name_H-M   'P 1'
#
loop_
_entity.id
_entity.type
_entity.pdbx_description
1 polymer ?
#
loop_
_entity_poly.entity_id
_entity_poly.type
_entity_poly.pdbx_seq_one_letter_code
_entity_poly.pdbx_strand_id
1 'polypeptide(L)'
;MYALTTDIAPEAIEQLLEYLREGKEHLDKLKEQKQVLQEQIEKEESHLMGIKHDVQWRQLMAEVEVIRNEEYLHNDKNGGNSIGITHLCVVFEDAIQKFKSSLIQPEDYDSGSGDESVIPYSDTDDYADFTIVEDVIEDALGGVESLLMTNSTTQSGCSHTRKSSFASLYAQEAFADHKFSASSNSSQTCSFSYESVLGKDRMTTARKGSCSDATDGGEEYRAARRRGLLLLLVLSLYVGRIEELCGFGEIPDQSDVPSADADEARDSVVAMWQSLLYESRVLTEDERKEWISIVTRYLGSPFDTPPLRSII
;
A
#
# COMPACT_ATOMS: atom_id res chain seq x y z
N MET A 1 3.91 38.21 52.72
CA MET A 1 4.88 39.18 53.26
C MET A 1 4.93 38.97 54.75
N TYR A 2 5.90 38.19 55.25
CA TYR A 2 6.10 37.98 56.68
C TYR A 2 7.16 38.96 57.16
N ALA A 3 6.80 39.79 58.14
CA ALA A 3 7.73 40.70 58.78
C ALA A 3 8.81 39.87 59.47
N LEU A 4 10.05 39.93 58.96
CA LEU A 4 11.22 39.39 59.63
C LEU A 4 11.38 40.15 60.94
N THR A 5 10.92 39.55 62.03
CA THR A 5 11.22 39.99 63.38
C THR A 5 12.73 39.83 63.58
N THR A 6 13.41 40.96 63.79
CA THR A 6 14.85 41.11 64.09
C THR A 6 15.25 40.51 65.45
N ASP A 7 14.48 39.56 65.97
CA ASP A 7 14.68 38.94 67.27
C ASP A 7 15.63 37.74 67.13
N ILE A 8 16.75 37.77 67.85
CA ILE A 8 17.81 36.76 67.83
C ILE A 8 17.62 35.78 69.00
N ALA A 9 16.47 35.82 69.68
CA ALA A 9 16.13 34.89 70.73
C ALA A 9 16.17 33.43 70.21
N PRO A 10 16.65 32.46 71.01
CA PRO A 10 16.71 31.05 70.61
C PRO A 10 15.36 30.49 70.13
N GLU A 11 14.26 30.92 70.76
CA GLU A 11 12.89 30.51 70.43
C GLU A 11 12.46 31.02 69.04
N ALA A 12 12.88 32.23 68.63
CA ALA A 12 12.60 32.76 67.30
C ALA A 12 13.36 32.00 66.21
N ILE A 13 14.59 31.55 66.50
CA ILE A 13 15.38 30.71 65.60
C ILE A 13 14.73 29.33 65.45
N GLU A 14 14.27 28.72 66.55
CA GLU A 14 13.59 27.41 66.53
C GLU A 14 12.29 27.45 65.72
N GLN A 15 11.48 28.50 65.87
CA GLN A 15 10.28 28.71 65.04
C GLN A 15 10.62 28.84 63.55
N LEU A 16 11.67 29.60 63.19
CA LEU A 16 12.10 29.74 61.80
C LEU A 16 12.60 28.42 61.20
N LEU A 17 13.30 27.60 61.98
CA LEU A 17 13.73 26.26 61.53
C LEU A 17 12.54 25.34 61.31
N GLU A 18 11.52 25.40 62.17
CA GLU A 18 10.28 24.66 62.01
C GLU A 18 9.55 25.08 60.73
N TYR A 19 9.36 26.39 60.52
CA TYR A 19 8.77 26.89 59.27
C TYR A 19 9.57 26.51 58.02
N LEU A 20 10.90 26.47 58.11
CA LEU A 20 11.75 26.03 57.01
C LEU A 20 11.54 24.54 56.72
N ARG A 21 11.40 23.71 57.76
CA ARG A 21 11.09 22.29 57.63
C ARG A 21 9.72 22.08 56.97
N GLU A 22 8.67 22.71 57.48
CA GLU A 22 7.32 22.65 56.91
C GLU A 22 7.29 23.14 55.46
N GLY A 23 7.99 24.24 55.17
CA GLY A 23 8.12 24.78 53.82
C GLY A 23 8.84 23.83 52.86
N LYS A 24 9.85 23.11 53.33
CA LYS A 24 10.57 22.10 52.55
C LYS A 24 9.69 20.89 52.27
N GLU A 25 8.97 20.38 53.27
CA GLU A 25 8.02 19.28 53.10
C GLU A 25 6.91 19.64 52.10
N HIS A 26 6.37 20.86 52.19
CA HIS A 26 5.39 21.37 51.23
C HIS A 26 5.97 21.47 49.81
N LEU A 27 7.21 21.94 49.66
CA LEU A 27 7.89 21.99 48.36
C LEU A 27 8.09 20.60 47.76
N ASP A 28 8.51 19.62 48.57
CA ASP A 28 8.73 18.26 48.11
C ASP A 28 7.39 17.60 47.69
N LYS A 29 6.31 17.83 48.44
CA LYS A 29 4.96 17.42 48.05
C LYS A 29 4.49 18.05 46.74
N LEU A 30 4.76 19.33 46.53
CA LEU A 30 4.43 20.02 45.28
C LEU A 30 5.24 19.47 44.09
N LYS A 31 6.50 19.08 44.30
CA LYS A 31 7.32 18.43 43.26
C LYS A 31 6.78 17.07 42.88
N GLU A 32 6.38 16.26 43.86
CA GLU A 32 5.74 14.97 43.63
C GLU A 32 4.43 15.13 42.85
N GLN A 33 3.57 16.07 43.26
CA GLN A 33 2.35 16.39 42.52
C GLN A 33 2.62 16.84 41.08
N LYS A 34 3.66 17.66 40.87
CA LYS A 34 4.07 18.06 39.53
C LYS A 34 4.48 16.86 38.68
N GLN A 35 5.23 15.92 39.25
CA GLN A 35 5.65 14.72 38.53
C GLN A 35 4.46 13.85 38.15
N VAL A 36 3.55 13.59 39.09
CA VAL A 36 2.33 12.82 38.84
C VAL A 36 1.48 13.46 37.74
N LEU A 37 1.32 14.79 37.76
CA LEU A 37 0.60 15.51 36.72
C LEU A 37 1.31 15.42 35.36
N GLN A 38 2.64 15.47 35.33
CA GLN A 38 3.41 15.33 34.09
C GLN A 38 3.23 13.94 33.47
N GLU A 39 3.33 12.88 34.28
CA GLU A 39 3.08 11.50 33.84
C GLU A 39 1.63 11.33 33.33
N GLN A 40 0.66 11.98 33.98
CA GLN A 40 -0.72 11.95 33.53
C GLN A 40 -0.92 12.71 32.21
N ILE A 41 -0.27 13.85 32.01
CA ILE A 41 -0.30 14.60 30.74
C ILE A 41 0.28 13.73 29.63
N GLU A 42 1.45 13.13 29.82
CA GLU A 42 2.10 12.28 28.82
C GLU A 42 1.23 11.05 28.48
N LYS A 43 0.59 10.46 29.49
CA LYS A 43 -0.37 9.37 29.28
C LYS A 43 -1.57 9.80 28.45
N GLU A 44 -2.19 10.94 28.77
CA GLU A 44 -3.35 11.44 28.03
C GLU A 44 -2.97 11.91 26.62
N GLU A 45 -1.79 12.51 26.44
CA GLU A 45 -1.26 12.88 25.12
C GLU A 45 -1.05 11.63 24.26
N SER A 46 -0.46 10.57 24.81
CA SER A 46 -0.31 9.28 24.14
C SER A 46 -1.67 8.67 23.76
N HIS A 47 -2.64 8.75 24.67
CA HIS A 47 -4.01 8.27 24.42
C HIS A 47 -4.72 9.07 23.32
N LEU A 48 -4.62 10.42 23.35
CA LEU A 48 -5.18 11.28 22.31
C LEU A 48 -4.54 11.04 20.95
N MET A 49 -3.22 10.83 20.91
CA MET A 49 -2.51 10.43 19.70
C MET A 49 -3.04 9.10 19.18
N GLY A 50 -3.24 8.10 20.06
CA GLY A 50 -3.89 6.83 19.73
C GLY A 50 -5.25 7.01 19.06
N ILE A 51 -6.15 7.77 19.70
CA ILE A 51 -7.50 8.05 19.17
C ILE A 51 -7.43 8.77 17.81
N LYS A 52 -6.53 9.76 17.67
CA LYS A 52 -6.36 10.51 16.42
C LYS A 52 -5.99 9.57 15.27
N HIS A 53 -5.08 8.63 15.51
CA HIS A 53 -4.72 7.62 14.53
C HIS A 53 -5.91 6.71 14.21
N ASP A 54 -6.62 6.19 15.21
CA ASP A 54 -7.80 5.35 14.96
C ASP A 54 -8.86 6.05 14.10
N VAL A 55 -9.08 7.34 14.32
CA VAL A 55 -9.98 8.16 13.49
C VAL A 55 -9.46 8.27 12.05
N GLN A 56 -8.17 8.55 11.87
CA GLN A 56 -7.56 8.65 10.54
C GLN A 56 -7.65 7.33 9.76
N TRP A 57 -7.40 6.20 10.42
CA TRP A 57 -7.54 4.88 9.79
C TRP A 57 -8.98 4.61 9.34
N ARG A 58 -9.96 4.88 10.22
CA ARG A 58 -11.37 4.71 9.89
C ARG A 58 -11.82 5.62 8.74
N GLN A 59 -11.28 6.83 8.67
CA GLN A 59 -11.54 7.74 7.54
C GLN A 59 -10.99 7.18 6.22
N LEU A 60 -9.76 6.65 6.21
CA LEU A 60 -9.17 6.02 5.03
C LEU A 60 -9.99 4.80 4.58
N MET A 61 -10.36 3.91 5.51
CA MET A 61 -11.17 2.74 5.18
C MET A 61 -12.59 3.13 4.72
N ALA A 62 -13.17 4.19 5.27
CA ALA A 62 -14.44 4.72 4.78
C ALA A 62 -14.31 5.28 3.36
N GLU A 63 -13.20 5.91 3.01
CA GLU A 63 -12.94 6.39 1.64
C GLU A 63 -12.76 5.24 0.65
N VAL A 64 -12.00 4.20 1.04
CA VAL A 64 -11.90 2.94 0.28
C VAL A 64 -13.29 2.37 0.01
N GLU A 65 -14.15 2.34 1.03
CA GLU A 65 -15.51 1.83 0.93
C GLU A 65 -16.41 2.68 0.00
N VAL A 66 -16.28 4.01 0.06
CA VAL A 66 -17.02 4.91 -0.84
C VAL A 66 -16.62 4.66 -2.30
N ILE A 67 -15.31 4.64 -2.59
CA ILE A 67 -14.80 4.38 -3.95
C ILE A 67 -15.26 3.01 -4.43
N ARG A 68 -15.20 2.00 -3.56
CA ARG A 68 -15.66 0.64 -3.86
C ARG A 68 -17.13 0.62 -4.28
N ASN A 69 -18.00 1.31 -3.52
CA ASN A 69 -19.42 1.38 -3.84
C ASN A 69 -19.71 2.19 -5.11
N GLU A 70 -18.97 3.27 -5.37
CA GLU A 70 -19.10 4.07 -6.58
C GLU A 70 -18.73 3.28 -7.85
N GLU A 71 -17.62 2.54 -7.80
CA GLU A 71 -17.17 1.64 -8.87
C GLU A 71 -18.21 0.55 -9.16
N TYR A 72 -18.76 -0.08 -8.12
CA TYR A 72 -19.79 -1.12 -8.25
C TYR A 72 -21.01 -0.61 -9.03
N LEU A 73 -21.41 0.64 -8.81
CA LEU A 73 -22.55 1.26 -9.50
C LEU A 73 -22.25 1.66 -10.95
N HIS A 74 -20.97 1.86 -11.32
CA HIS A 74 -20.57 2.38 -12.64
C HIS A 74 -20.03 1.30 -13.61
N ASN A 75 -19.74 0.09 -13.13
CA ASN A 75 -19.21 -1.01 -13.94
C ASN A 75 -20.18 -1.58 -15.00
N ASP A 76 -21.41 -1.10 -15.09
CA ASP A 76 -22.43 -1.63 -16.00
C ASP A 76 -22.39 -1.02 -17.43
N LYS A 77 -21.50 -0.05 -17.72
CA LYS A 77 -21.59 0.71 -19.00
C LYS A 77 -20.31 0.94 -19.81
N ASN A 78 -19.11 0.83 -19.26
CA ASN A 78 -17.88 1.01 -20.03
C ASN A 78 -16.84 -0.01 -19.58
N GLY A 79 -16.58 -1.02 -20.42
CA GLY A 79 -15.52 -2.03 -20.23
C GLY A 79 -14.11 -1.46 -20.37
N GLY A 80 -13.80 -0.44 -19.56
CA GLY A 80 -12.46 0.08 -19.40
C GLY A 80 -11.69 -0.78 -18.41
N ASN A 81 -10.53 -1.26 -18.84
CA ASN A 81 -9.60 -2.16 -18.14
C ASN A 81 -8.92 -1.54 -16.91
N SER A 82 -9.59 -0.63 -16.19
CA SER A 82 -9.03 0.04 -15.01
C SER A 82 -9.32 -0.80 -13.76
N ILE A 83 -8.26 -1.29 -13.13
CA ILE A 83 -8.34 -2.03 -11.87
C ILE A 83 -8.79 -1.06 -10.78
N GLY A 84 -10.08 -1.13 -10.44
CA GLY A 84 -10.67 -0.47 -9.28
C GLY A 84 -10.43 -1.24 -7.99
N ILE A 85 -10.69 -0.61 -6.85
CA ILE A 85 -10.60 -1.24 -5.52
C ILE A 85 -11.56 -2.44 -5.42
N THR A 86 -12.77 -2.30 -5.95
CA THR A 86 -13.78 -3.37 -5.95
C THR A 86 -13.31 -4.56 -6.77
N HIS A 87 -12.79 -4.27 -7.97
CA HIS A 87 -12.28 -5.30 -8.86
C HIS A 87 -11.13 -6.04 -8.20
N LEU A 88 -10.17 -5.31 -7.62
CA LEU A 88 -9.04 -5.89 -6.88
C LEU A 88 -9.52 -6.86 -5.80
N CYS A 89 -10.42 -6.43 -4.90
CA CYS A 89 -10.93 -7.32 -3.84
C CYS A 89 -11.52 -8.61 -4.39
N VAL A 90 -12.34 -8.52 -5.45
CA VAL A 90 -13.01 -9.68 -6.05
C VAL A 90 -11.99 -10.62 -6.72
N VAL A 91 -11.09 -10.09 -7.56
CA VAL A 91 -10.11 -10.94 -8.27
C VAL A 91 -9.08 -11.53 -7.33
N PHE A 92 -8.71 -10.82 -6.25
CA PHE A 92 -7.77 -11.33 -5.26
C PHE A 92 -8.40 -12.46 -4.44
N GLU A 93 -9.66 -12.32 -4.02
CA GLU A 93 -10.40 -13.38 -3.35
C GLU A 93 -10.57 -14.62 -4.25
N ASP A 94 -10.89 -14.41 -5.53
CA ASP A 94 -10.98 -15.49 -6.52
C ASP A 94 -9.62 -16.19 -6.73
N ALA A 95 -8.53 -15.44 -6.83
CA ALA A 95 -7.18 -15.98 -6.94
C ALA A 95 -6.79 -16.81 -5.72
N ILE A 96 -7.09 -16.35 -4.50
CA ILE A 96 -6.88 -17.14 -3.27
C ILE A 96 -7.68 -18.44 -3.31
N GLN A 97 -8.93 -18.42 -3.76
CA GLN A 97 -9.74 -19.65 -3.86
C GLN A 97 -9.19 -20.62 -4.91
N LYS A 98 -8.68 -20.11 -6.03
CA LYS A 98 -8.01 -20.92 -7.06
C LYS A 98 -6.73 -21.55 -6.54
N PHE A 99 -5.88 -20.78 -5.84
CA PHE A 99 -4.71 -21.31 -5.14
C PHE A 99 -5.11 -22.41 -4.15
N LYS A 100 -6.12 -22.19 -3.31
CA LYS A 100 -6.58 -23.22 -2.38
C LYS A 100 -7.10 -24.47 -3.07
N SER A 101 -7.74 -24.31 -4.23
CA SER A 101 -8.20 -25.43 -5.04
C SER A 101 -7.03 -26.20 -5.65
N SER A 102 -5.91 -25.53 -5.95
CA SER A 102 -4.69 -26.16 -6.47
C SER A 102 -4.00 -27.06 -5.44
N LEU A 103 -4.27 -26.88 -4.14
CA LEU A 103 -3.83 -27.78 -3.07
C LEU A 103 -4.61 -29.09 -2.98
N ILE A 104 -5.70 -29.24 -3.75
CA ILE A 104 -6.57 -30.41 -3.71
C ILE A 104 -6.49 -31.14 -5.04
N GLN A 105 -6.14 -32.43 -4.99
CA GLN A 105 -6.12 -33.28 -6.19
C GLN A 105 -7.50 -33.30 -6.87
N PRO A 106 -7.59 -33.03 -8.19
CA PRO A 106 -8.84 -33.15 -8.95
C PRO A 106 -9.38 -34.59 -8.97
N GLU A 107 -10.71 -34.75 -8.93
CA GLU A 107 -11.37 -36.07 -8.89
C GLU A 107 -11.02 -36.97 -10.09
N ASP A 108 -10.65 -36.37 -11.22
CA ASP A 108 -10.34 -37.06 -12.48
C ASP A 108 -8.84 -37.31 -12.70
N TYR A 109 -7.96 -36.89 -11.80
CA TYR A 109 -6.51 -36.99 -11.95
C TYR A 109 -6.01 -38.44 -12.16
N ASP A 110 -6.50 -39.38 -11.35
CA ASP A 110 -6.12 -40.81 -11.43
C ASP A 110 -7.00 -41.63 -12.40
N SER A 111 -8.02 -41.00 -13.00
CA SER A 111 -9.07 -41.72 -13.73
C SER A 111 -8.67 -42.10 -15.17
N GLY A 112 -7.55 -41.59 -15.68
CA GLY A 112 -7.15 -41.69 -17.09
C GLY A 112 -6.01 -42.67 -17.40
N SER A 113 -5.21 -43.07 -16.42
CA SER A 113 -3.97 -43.83 -16.63
C SER A 113 -4.11 -45.24 -16.04
N GLY A 114 -4.42 -46.21 -16.90
CA GLY A 114 -4.30 -47.65 -16.56
C GLY A 114 -2.85 -48.12 -16.41
N ASP A 115 -1.94 -47.23 -16.00
CA ASP A 115 -0.48 -47.43 -15.98
C ASP A 115 0.03 -47.19 -14.56
N GLU A 116 0.90 -48.09 -14.06
CA GLU A 116 1.47 -48.09 -12.70
C GLU A 116 2.43 -46.91 -12.40
N SER A 117 2.43 -45.86 -13.22
CA SER A 117 3.35 -44.72 -13.15
C SER A 117 2.60 -43.39 -13.03
N VAL A 118 1.55 -43.33 -12.23
CA VAL A 118 0.89 -42.07 -11.89
C VAL A 118 1.77 -41.31 -10.90
N ILE A 119 2.27 -40.16 -11.34
CA ILE A 119 3.03 -39.23 -10.49
C ILE A 119 2.05 -38.69 -9.44
N PRO A 120 2.43 -38.58 -8.16
CA PRO A 120 1.59 -37.91 -7.16
C PRO A 120 1.24 -36.49 -7.62
N TYR A 121 -0.01 -36.05 -7.42
CA TYR A 121 -0.42 -34.69 -7.81
C TYR A 121 0.43 -33.60 -7.13
N SER A 122 0.88 -33.84 -5.89
CA SER A 122 1.84 -32.97 -5.17
C SER A 122 3.14 -32.71 -5.92
N ASP A 123 3.54 -33.64 -6.79
CA ASP A 123 4.79 -33.57 -7.54
C ASP A 123 4.58 -32.94 -8.92
N THR A 124 3.38 -32.41 -9.21
CA THR A 124 3.05 -31.70 -10.45
C THR A 124 3.12 -30.19 -10.26
N ASP A 125 3.40 -29.48 -11.36
CA ASP A 125 3.43 -28.01 -11.39
C ASP A 125 2.04 -27.38 -11.08
N ASP A 126 0.96 -28.16 -11.12
CA ASP A 126 -0.39 -27.69 -10.81
C ASP A 126 -0.65 -27.62 -9.28
N TYR A 127 0.14 -28.33 -8.45
CA TYR A 127 -0.01 -28.31 -7.00
C TYR A 127 0.67 -27.09 -6.40
N ALA A 128 -0.05 -26.37 -5.53
CA ALA A 128 0.41 -25.13 -4.92
C ALA A 128 0.82 -24.03 -5.94
N ASP A 129 0.24 -24.05 -7.14
CA ASP A 129 0.45 -23.03 -8.16
C ASP A 129 0.06 -21.63 -7.66
N PHE A 130 1.07 -20.80 -7.41
CA PHE A 130 0.94 -19.43 -6.90
C PHE A 130 0.82 -18.37 -8.00
N THR A 131 1.07 -18.72 -9.27
CA THR A 131 1.12 -17.79 -10.39
C THR A 131 -0.18 -16.99 -10.55
N ILE A 132 -1.33 -17.59 -10.25
CA ILE A 132 -2.64 -16.91 -10.32
C ILE A 132 -2.71 -15.72 -9.35
N VAL A 133 -2.08 -15.84 -8.18
CA VAL A 133 -2.06 -14.78 -7.17
C VAL A 133 -1.03 -13.70 -7.56
N GLU A 134 0.12 -14.10 -8.09
CA GLU A 134 1.15 -13.19 -8.61
C GLU A 134 0.60 -12.32 -9.74
N ASP A 135 -0.07 -12.92 -10.72
CA ASP A 135 -0.68 -12.23 -11.86
C ASP A 135 -1.60 -11.09 -11.39
N VAL A 136 -2.43 -11.36 -10.37
CA VAL A 136 -3.32 -10.35 -9.78
C VAL A 136 -2.55 -9.22 -9.11
N ILE A 137 -1.45 -9.53 -8.43
CA ILE A 137 -0.60 -8.54 -7.77
C ILE A 137 0.11 -7.66 -8.80
N GLU A 138 0.70 -8.26 -9.83
CA GLU A 138 1.35 -7.56 -10.93
C GLU A 138 0.38 -6.63 -11.67
N ASP A 139 -0.81 -7.16 -12.01
CA ASP A 139 -1.87 -6.37 -12.63
C ASP A 139 -2.27 -5.19 -11.74
N ALA A 140 -2.46 -5.43 -10.44
CA ALA A 140 -2.81 -4.38 -9.49
C ALA A 140 -1.73 -3.30 -9.38
N LEU A 141 -0.46 -3.69 -9.31
CA LEU A 141 0.68 -2.75 -9.31
C LEU A 141 0.74 -1.95 -10.61
N GLY A 142 0.49 -2.57 -11.76
CA GLY A 142 0.37 -1.87 -13.05
C GLY A 142 -0.79 -0.88 -13.07
N GLY A 143 -1.92 -1.23 -12.43
CA GLY A 143 -3.06 -0.34 -12.24
C GLY A 143 -2.72 0.88 -11.37
N VAL A 144 -2.00 0.67 -10.26
CA VAL A 144 -1.48 1.73 -9.39
C VAL A 144 -0.55 2.65 -10.17
N GLU A 145 0.43 2.08 -10.90
CA GLU A 145 1.38 2.85 -11.70
C GLU A 145 0.66 3.71 -12.74
N SER A 146 -0.32 3.14 -13.44
CA SER A 146 -1.13 3.86 -14.41
C SER A 146 -1.84 5.07 -13.79
N LEU A 147 -2.54 4.90 -12.67
CA LEU A 147 -3.24 5.99 -11.96
C LEU A 147 -2.30 7.11 -11.49
N LEU A 148 -1.05 6.75 -11.15
CA LEU A 148 -0.03 7.68 -10.68
C LEU A 148 0.69 8.41 -11.82
N MET A 149 1.00 7.71 -12.93
CA MET A 149 1.86 8.21 -14.01
C MET A 149 1.10 8.87 -15.16
N THR A 150 -0.07 8.37 -15.57
CA THR A 150 -0.83 8.96 -16.70
C THR A 150 -1.35 10.36 -16.41
N ASN A 151 -1.28 10.77 -15.14
CA ASN A 151 -1.83 12.00 -14.60
C ASN A 151 -0.73 13.00 -14.19
N SER A 152 0.53 12.68 -14.50
CA SER A 152 1.71 13.51 -14.20
C SER A 152 2.21 14.30 -15.43
N THR A 153 1.80 13.95 -16.65
CA THR A 153 2.28 14.55 -17.91
C THR A 153 1.33 15.59 -18.49
N THR A 154 1.28 16.76 -17.85
CA THR A 154 1.12 18.04 -18.56
C THR A 154 2.37 18.89 -18.41
N GLN A 155 3.49 18.38 -18.91
CA GLN A 155 4.52 19.18 -19.58
C GLN A 155 5.28 18.27 -20.55
N SER A 156 5.23 18.62 -21.83
CA SER A 156 5.93 18.00 -22.97
C SER A 156 5.30 16.73 -23.54
N GLY A 157 4.59 16.90 -24.66
CA GLY A 157 4.11 15.80 -25.47
C GLY A 157 5.25 15.01 -26.11
N CYS A 158 5.17 13.69 -26.04
CA CYS A 158 5.51 12.76 -27.11
C CYS A 158 5.08 11.36 -26.66
N SER A 159 4.09 10.77 -27.35
CA SER A 159 3.58 9.45 -27.03
C SER A 159 4.55 8.36 -27.49
N HIS A 160 5.20 7.69 -26.53
CA HIS A 160 5.77 6.37 -26.74
C HIS A 160 5.31 5.43 -25.64
N THR A 161 4.46 4.47 -26.01
CA THR A 161 4.15 3.28 -25.23
C THR A 161 5.41 2.44 -25.09
N ARG A 162 6.12 2.60 -23.97
CA ARG A 162 7.08 1.62 -23.48
C ARG A 162 6.40 0.88 -22.33
N LYS A 163 6.20 -0.43 -22.50
CA LYS A 163 6.01 -1.35 -21.38
C LYS A 163 7.30 -1.28 -20.57
N SER A 164 7.26 -0.57 -19.45
CA SER A 164 8.34 -0.49 -18.48
C SER A 164 8.08 -1.59 -17.45
N SER A 165 8.67 -2.76 -17.66
CA SER A 165 8.69 -3.80 -16.64
C SER A 165 9.60 -3.33 -15.50
N PHE A 166 9.01 -2.95 -14.37
CA PHE A 166 9.74 -2.67 -13.13
C PHE A 166 10.32 -3.96 -12.51
N ALA A 167 9.80 -5.13 -12.90
CA ALA A 167 10.24 -6.45 -12.42
C ALA A 167 11.67 -6.84 -12.86
N SER A 168 12.26 -6.16 -13.85
CA SER A 168 13.59 -6.54 -14.37
C SER A 168 14.79 -5.87 -13.69
N LEU A 169 14.61 -4.96 -12.73
CA LEU A 169 15.73 -4.16 -12.18
C LEU A 169 16.39 -4.71 -10.91
N TYR A 170 15.87 -5.79 -10.31
CA TYR A 170 16.46 -6.36 -9.08
C TYR A 170 16.89 -7.84 -9.17
N ALA A 171 16.61 -8.54 -10.25
CA ALA A 171 17.15 -9.89 -10.49
C ALA A 171 18.52 -9.85 -11.20
N GLN A 172 19.55 -9.30 -10.54
CA GLN A 172 20.92 -9.48 -11.05
C GLN A 172 21.97 -9.49 -9.94
N GLU A 173 21.98 -10.55 -9.13
CA GLU A 173 23.21 -11.12 -8.55
C GLU A 173 22.97 -12.54 -7.99
N ALA A 174 22.88 -13.54 -8.87
CA ALA A 174 23.18 -14.92 -8.53
C ALA A 174 23.73 -15.65 -9.78
N PHE A 175 24.84 -16.34 -9.60
CA PHE A 175 25.71 -16.87 -10.65
C PHE A 175 25.30 -18.25 -11.17
N ALA A 176 25.54 -18.41 -12.48
CA ALA A 176 26.08 -19.57 -13.20
C ALA A 176 25.16 -20.70 -13.73
N ASP A 177 25.27 -20.82 -15.06
CA ASP A 177 25.30 -22.03 -15.90
C ASP A 177 24.14 -23.03 -15.78
N HIS A 178 23.31 -23.09 -16.82
CA HIS A 178 23.16 -24.32 -17.62
C HIS A 178 22.60 -24.02 -19.03
N LYS A 179 23.29 -24.56 -20.03
CA LYS A 179 22.83 -24.75 -21.41
C LYS A 179 21.48 -25.48 -21.45
N PHE A 180 20.54 -25.03 -22.29
CA PHE A 180 19.93 -25.87 -23.33
C PHE A 180 19.23 -25.00 -24.40
N SER A 181 19.13 -25.57 -25.59
CA SER A 181 18.77 -24.93 -26.86
C SER A 181 17.28 -24.97 -27.19
N ALA A 182 16.92 -24.12 -28.18
CA ALA A 182 15.80 -24.24 -29.13
C ALA A 182 14.42 -23.76 -28.61
N SER A 183 13.49 -23.23 -29.40
CA SER A 183 13.43 -22.74 -30.79
C SER A 183 12.04 -22.12 -30.96
N SER A 184 11.96 -21.01 -31.71
CA SER A 184 10.86 -20.53 -32.57
C SER A 184 9.39 -20.71 -32.14
N ASN A 185 8.64 -19.60 -32.13
CA ASN A 185 7.79 -19.25 -33.29
C ASN A 185 7.18 -17.85 -33.16
N SER A 186 7.42 -17.04 -34.19
CA SER A 186 6.81 -15.74 -34.43
C SER A 186 5.38 -15.92 -34.95
N SER A 187 4.39 -15.32 -34.27
CA SER A 187 3.03 -15.22 -34.79
C SER A 187 2.80 -13.91 -35.53
N GLN A 188 2.18 -14.10 -36.69
CA GLN A 188 1.83 -13.17 -37.75
C GLN A 188 0.73 -12.20 -37.31
N THR A 189 0.91 -10.91 -37.59
CA THR A 189 -0.16 -9.90 -37.54
C THR A 189 -0.74 -9.72 -38.94
N CYS A 190 -2.05 -9.86 -39.07
CA CYS A 190 -2.82 -9.38 -40.23
C CYS A 190 -3.79 -8.31 -39.75
N SER A 191 -3.59 -7.10 -40.25
CA SER A 191 -4.46 -5.95 -40.09
C SER A 191 -5.70 -6.07 -40.99
N PHE A 192 -6.84 -5.66 -40.47
CA PHE A 192 -8.06 -5.43 -41.26
C PHE A 192 -8.61 -4.05 -40.88
N SER A 193 -8.46 -3.09 -41.78
CA SER A 193 -9.02 -1.75 -41.68
C SER A 193 -10.38 -1.72 -42.36
N TYR A 194 -11.41 -1.25 -41.65
CA TYR A 194 -12.65 -0.80 -42.28
C TYR A 194 -12.64 0.74 -42.36
N GLU A 195 -12.72 1.24 -43.58
CA GLU A 195 -13.15 2.60 -43.87
C GLU A 195 -14.68 2.67 -43.70
N SER A 196 -15.15 3.72 -43.03
CA SER A 196 -16.53 4.17 -43.14
C SER A 196 -16.54 5.69 -43.22
N VAL A 197 -16.66 6.16 -44.47
CA VAL A 197 -17.01 7.52 -44.82
C VAL A 197 -18.50 7.72 -44.56
N LEU A 198 -18.86 8.76 -43.80
CA LEU A 198 -20.10 9.53 -44.02
C LEU A 198 -20.01 10.85 -43.26
N GLY A 199 -19.90 11.94 -44.03
CA GLY A 199 -19.78 13.30 -43.52
C GLY A 199 -21.10 13.92 -43.08
N LYS A 200 -20.99 15.02 -42.32
CA LYS A 200 -21.95 16.13 -42.38
C LYS A 200 -21.36 17.41 -41.80
N ASP A 201 -21.17 18.39 -42.66
CA ASP A 201 -20.98 19.80 -42.34
C ASP A 201 -22.25 20.40 -41.71
N ARG A 202 -22.11 21.20 -40.65
CA ARG A 202 -22.61 22.61 -40.62
C ARG A 202 -22.33 23.37 -39.31
N MET A 203 -21.66 24.51 -39.50
CA MET A 203 -21.97 25.86 -39.00
C MET A 203 -22.13 26.13 -37.48
N THR A 204 -21.05 26.71 -36.93
CA THR A 204 -20.96 27.96 -36.17
C THR A 204 -22.24 28.55 -35.54
N THR A 205 -22.24 28.65 -34.20
CA THR A 205 -22.71 29.86 -33.51
C THR A 205 -21.77 30.21 -32.36
N ALA A 206 -21.32 31.46 -32.36
CA ALA A 206 -20.53 32.05 -31.30
C ALA A 206 -21.37 32.20 -30.03
N ARG A 207 -20.91 31.63 -28.91
CA ARG A 207 -21.41 31.96 -27.58
C ARG A 207 -20.25 32.47 -26.72
N LYS A 208 -20.42 33.72 -26.32
CA LYS A 208 -19.60 34.53 -25.44
C LYS A 208 -19.65 34.00 -24.00
N GLY A 209 -18.47 33.81 -23.40
CA GLY A 209 -18.24 33.88 -21.96
C GLY A 209 -18.27 32.57 -21.17
N SER A 210 -17.10 32.08 -20.76
CA SER A 210 -16.71 32.01 -19.34
C SER A 210 -15.26 31.51 -19.28
N CYS A 211 -14.34 32.38 -18.82
CA CYS A 211 -12.99 31.96 -18.46
C CYS A 211 -13.06 31.27 -17.09
N SER A 212 -13.06 29.94 -17.07
CA SER A 212 -12.84 29.13 -15.86
C SER A 212 -12.54 27.69 -16.28
N ASP A 213 -11.41 27.46 -16.96
CA ASP A 213 -11.07 26.13 -17.51
C ASP A 213 -9.63 25.70 -17.13
N ALA A 214 -9.12 26.19 -15.99
CA ALA A 214 -7.77 25.88 -15.51
C ALA A 214 -7.74 25.12 -14.17
N THR A 215 -8.91 24.79 -13.60
CA THR A 215 -9.03 24.10 -12.30
C THR A 215 -9.51 22.66 -12.42
N ASP A 216 -10.14 22.27 -13.53
CA ASP A 216 -10.82 20.98 -13.66
C ASP A 216 -9.84 19.79 -13.72
N GLY A 217 -8.79 19.89 -14.55
CA GLY A 217 -7.82 18.80 -14.68
C GLY A 217 -6.99 18.54 -13.41
N GLY A 218 -6.68 19.57 -12.62
CA GLY A 218 -5.84 19.43 -11.43
C GLY A 218 -6.49 18.62 -10.31
N GLU A 219 -7.80 18.78 -10.12
CA GLU A 219 -8.57 18.03 -9.12
C GLU A 219 -8.76 16.57 -9.55
N GLU A 220 -9.04 16.32 -10.84
CA GLU A 220 -9.15 14.98 -11.40
C GLU A 220 -7.84 14.19 -11.25
N TYR A 221 -6.69 14.81 -11.55
CA TYR A 221 -5.38 14.17 -11.35
C TYR A 221 -5.09 13.86 -9.90
N ARG A 222 -5.48 14.74 -8.97
CA ARG A 222 -5.30 14.50 -7.53
C ARG A 222 -6.19 13.35 -7.05
N ALA A 223 -7.44 13.30 -7.49
CA ALA A 223 -8.37 12.22 -7.18
C ALA A 223 -7.85 10.87 -7.70
N ALA A 224 -7.35 10.83 -8.94
CA ALA A 224 -6.77 9.63 -9.52
C ALA A 224 -5.52 9.15 -8.77
N ARG A 225 -4.60 10.06 -8.39
CA ARG A 225 -3.44 9.69 -7.56
C ARG A 225 -3.85 9.17 -6.20
N ARG A 226 -4.80 9.83 -5.53
CA ARG A 226 -5.31 9.36 -4.23
C ARG A 226 -5.93 7.98 -4.33
N ARG A 227 -6.69 7.71 -5.40
CA ARG A 227 -7.23 6.38 -5.70
C ARG A 227 -6.11 5.34 -5.91
N GLY A 228 -5.05 5.67 -6.65
CA GLY A 228 -3.89 4.79 -6.82
C GLY A 228 -3.20 4.44 -5.49
N LEU A 229 -3.06 5.42 -4.59
CA LEU A 229 -2.46 5.20 -3.27
C LEU A 229 -3.37 4.37 -2.35
N LEU A 230 -4.69 4.55 -2.42
CA LEU A 230 -5.65 3.72 -1.70
C LEU A 230 -5.69 2.29 -2.24
N LEU A 231 -5.57 2.11 -3.56
CA LEU A 231 -5.45 0.79 -4.18
C LEU A 231 -4.17 0.09 -3.71
N LEU A 232 -3.04 0.79 -3.70
CA LEU A 232 -1.77 0.27 -3.18
C LEU A 232 -1.85 -0.08 -1.69
N LEU A 233 -2.56 0.74 -0.89
CA LEU A 233 -2.81 0.46 0.52
C LEU A 233 -3.60 -0.85 0.69
N VAL A 234 -4.69 -1.04 -0.08
CA VAL A 234 -5.49 -2.27 -0.03
C VAL A 234 -4.65 -3.48 -0.46
N LEU A 235 -3.88 -3.36 -1.54
CA LEU A 235 -2.98 -4.42 -2.00
C LEU A 235 -1.96 -4.80 -0.92
N SER A 236 -1.40 -3.81 -0.21
CA SER A 236 -0.44 -4.05 0.88
C SER A 236 -1.05 -4.84 2.03
N LEU A 237 -2.34 -4.64 2.33
CA LEU A 237 -3.05 -5.42 3.35
C LEU A 237 -3.26 -6.88 2.93
N TYR A 238 -3.55 -7.13 1.65
CA TYR A 238 -3.68 -8.47 1.11
C TYR A 238 -2.33 -9.20 1.09
N VAL A 239 -1.30 -8.57 0.51
CA VAL A 239 0.04 -9.17 0.39
C VAL A 239 0.70 -9.37 1.76
N GLY A 240 0.47 -8.45 2.72
CA GLY A 240 0.95 -8.60 4.09
C GLY A 240 0.33 -9.78 4.86
N ARG A 241 -0.78 -10.35 4.37
CA ARG A 241 -1.45 -11.52 4.96
C ARG A 241 -1.54 -12.70 4.00
N ILE A 242 -0.78 -12.68 2.92
CA ILE A 242 -0.94 -13.63 1.81
C ILE A 242 -0.76 -15.08 2.26
N GLU A 243 0.21 -15.36 3.12
CA GLU A 243 0.47 -16.69 3.66
C GLU A 243 -0.71 -17.20 4.51
N GLU A 244 -1.31 -16.32 5.33
CA GLU A 244 -2.49 -16.62 6.14
C GLU A 244 -3.71 -16.86 5.24
N LEU A 245 -3.91 -16.00 4.25
CA LEU A 245 -5.05 -16.03 3.35
C LEU A 245 -5.01 -17.25 2.44
N CYS A 246 -3.84 -17.60 1.91
CA CYS A 246 -3.61 -18.77 1.08
C CYS A 246 -3.53 -20.08 1.88
N GLY A 247 -3.36 -20.01 3.20
CA GLY A 247 -3.34 -21.19 4.06
C GLY A 247 -2.03 -21.97 3.97
N PHE A 248 -0.89 -21.30 3.89
CA PHE A 248 0.42 -21.96 3.77
C PHE A 248 0.70 -22.96 4.91
N GLY A 249 0.14 -22.72 6.09
CA GLY A 249 0.23 -23.65 7.22
C GLY A 249 -0.54 -24.96 7.04
N GLU A 250 -1.37 -25.08 6.00
CA GLU A 250 -2.13 -26.30 5.66
C GLU A 250 -1.35 -27.20 4.69
N ILE A 251 -0.27 -26.70 4.07
CA ILE A 251 0.58 -27.44 3.13
C ILE A 251 1.48 -28.40 3.93
N PRO A 252 1.38 -29.74 3.72
CA PRO A 252 2.10 -30.72 4.55
C PRO A 252 3.62 -30.67 4.38
N ASP A 253 4.10 -30.48 3.15
CA ASP A 253 5.53 -30.36 2.85
C ASP A 253 5.91 -28.88 2.80
N GLN A 254 6.99 -28.54 3.50
CA GLN A 254 7.51 -27.18 3.55
C GLN A 254 8.29 -26.81 2.29
N SER A 255 8.74 -27.78 1.48
CA SER A 255 9.36 -27.49 0.18
C SER A 255 8.36 -26.95 -0.84
N ASP A 256 7.09 -27.28 -0.67
CA ASP A 256 6.03 -26.96 -1.64
C ASP A 256 5.29 -25.66 -1.25
N VAL A 257 5.65 -25.07 -0.11
CA VAL A 257 5.13 -23.77 0.29
C VAL A 257 5.74 -22.70 -0.60
N PRO A 258 4.95 -21.90 -1.34
CA PRO A 258 5.48 -20.86 -2.23
C PRO A 258 5.84 -19.60 -1.42
N SER A 259 6.71 -19.76 -0.42
CA SER A 259 7.14 -18.64 0.43
C SER A 259 8.04 -17.67 -0.31
N ALA A 260 8.89 -18.17 -1.23
CA ALA A 260 9.76 -17.33 -2.05
C ALA A 260 8.93 -16.40 -2.95
N ASP A 261 7.91 -16.95 -3.60
CA ASP A 261 7.01 -16.21 -4.49
C ASP A 261 6.19 -15.16 -3.71
N ALA A 262 5.68 -15.55 -2.52
CA ALA A 262 5.01 -14.63 -1.62
C ALA A 262 5.92 -13.48 -1.12
N ASP A 263 7.20 -13.76 -0.88
CA ASP A 263 8.19 -12.76 -0.50
C ASP A 263 8.52 -11.84 -1.70
N GLU A 264 8.68 -12.37 -2.91
CA GLU A 264 8.91 -11.58 -4.13
C GLU A 264 7.72 -10.64 -4.44
N ALA A 265 6.50 -11.14 -4.30
CA ALA A 265 5.28 -10.34 -4.38
C ALA A 265 5.28 -9.19 -3.35
N ARG A 266 5.70 -9.47 -2.11
CA ARG A 266 5.81 -8.47 -1.04
C ARG A 266 6.87 -7.42 -1.36
N ASP A 267 8.04 -7.86 -1.81
CA ASP A 267 9.14 -6.99 -2.18
C ASP A 267 8.76 -6.07 -3.34
N SER A 268 7.96 -6.54 -4.29
CA SER A 268 7.40 -5.72 -5.37
C SER A 268 6.50 -4.58 -4.86
N VAL A 269 5.63 -4.87 -3.89
CA VAL A 269 4.78 -3.84 -3.24
C VAL A 269 5.62 -2.87 -2.41
N VAL A 270 6.62 -3.38 -1.69
CA VAL A 270 7.57 -2.56 -0.91
C VAL A 270 8.35 -1.62 -1.82
N ALA A 271 8.88 -2.11 -2.94
CA ALA A 271 9.62 -1.32 -3.91
C ALA A 271 8.76 -0.18 -4.48
N MET A 272 7.47 -0.44 -4.76
CA MET A 272 6.53 0.60 -5.19
C MET A 272 6.36 1.69 -4.12
N TRP A 273 6.14 1.31 -2.85
CA TRP A 273 6.07 2.28 -1.75
C TRP A 273 7.35 3.09 -1.60
N GLN A 274 8.51 2.42 -1.60
CA GLN A 274 9.80 3.09 -1.45
C GLN A 274 10.05 4.09 -2.58
N SER A 275 9.75 3.70 -3.83
CA SER A 275 9.84 4.58 -4.98
C SER A 275 8.93 5.79 -4.80
N LEU A 276 7.67 5.60 -4.40
CA LEU A 276 6.70 6.70 -4.25
C LEU A 276 7.05 7.67 -3.11
N LEU A 277 7.49 7.14 -1.96
CA LEU A 277 7.72 7.94 -0.77
C LEU A 277 9.08 8.65 -0.82
N TYR A 278 10.12 8.04 -1.38
CA TYR A 278 11.50 8.54 -1.27
C TYR A 278 12.14 9.00 -2.58
N GLU A 279 11.71 8.49 -3.73
CA GLU A 279 12.41 8.73 -5.01
C GLU A 279 11.57 9.54 -6.00
N SER A 280 10.27 9.32 -5.99
CA SER A 280 9.33 9.87 -6.97
C SER A 280 9.03 11.35 -6.71
N ARG A 281 8.76 12.07 -7.80
CA ARG A 281 8.20 13.43 -7.81
C ARG A 281 6.70 13.46 -8.11
N VAL A 282 6.06 12.29 -8.19
CA VAL A 282 4.63 12.15 -8.50
C VAL A 282 3.76 12.70 -7.36
N LEU A 283 4.20 12.52 -6.12
CA LEU A 283 3.51 13.05 -4.94
C LEU A 283 3.98 14.47 -4.63
N THR A 284 3.02 15.34 -4.31
CA THR A 284 3.32 16.63 -3.67
C THR A 284 3.95 16.40 -2.29
N GLU A 285 4.65 17.39 -1.76
CA GLU A 285 5.31 17.26 -0.46
C GLU A 285 4.32 17.01 0.69
N ASP A 286 3.12 17.59 0.60
CA ASP A 286 2.07 17.40 1.61
C ASP A 286 1.47 15.99 1.51
N GLU A 287 1.18 15.50 0.30
CA GLU A 287 0.74 14.11 0.08
C GLU A 287 1.81 13.13 0.56
N ARG A 288 3.09 13.37 0.23
CA ARG A 288 4.20 12.51 0.65
C ARG A 288 4.25 12.41 2.18
N LYS A 289 4.16 13.54 2.91
CA LYS A 289 4.17 13.54 4.38
C LYS A 289 2.95 12.81 4.97
N GLU A 290 1.78 13.03 4.39
CA GLU A 290 0.56 12.30 4.76
C GLU A 290 0.77 10.80 4.62
N TRP A 291 1.23 10.34 3.44
CA TRP A 291 1.39 8.92 3.15
C TRP A 291 2.55 8.26 3.88
N ILE A 292 3.68 8.95 4.12
CA ILE A 292 4.73 8.46 5.03
C ILE A 292 4.12 8.23 6.43
N SER A 293 3.36 9.21 6.95
CA SER A 293 2.72 9.06 8.26
C SER A 293 1.73 7.90 8.32
N ILE A 294 0.99 7.63 7.23
CA ILE A 294 0.04 6.53 7.14
C ILE A 294 0.81 5.20 7.09
N VAL A 295 1.75 5.06 6.16
CA VAL A 295 2.50 3.81 5.92
C VAL A 295 3.31 3.43 7.16
N THR A 296 4.09 4.35 7.74
CA THR A 296 4.84 4.10 8.99
C THR A 296 3.95 3.67 10.14
N ARG A 297 2.73 4.22 10.23
CA ARG A 297 1.86 3.98 11.39
C ARG A 297 1.07 2.68 11.27
N TYR A 298 0.56 2.37 10.08
CA TYR A 298 -0.39 1.26 9.89
C TYR A 298 0.21 0.05 9.18
N LEU A 299 1.20 0.24 8.31
CA LEU A 299 1.89 -0.86 7.63
C LEU A 299 3.22 -1.20 8.32
N GLY A 300 4.00 -0.17 8.68
CA GLY A 300 5.31 -0.32 9.29
C GLY A 300 6.34 -0.95 8.34
N SER A 301 7.40 -1.50 8.92
CA SER A 301 8.44 -2.21 8.17
C SER A 301 7.87 -3.49 7.53
N PRO A 302 8.22 -3.82 6.28
CA PRO A 302 9.25 -3.18 5.42
C PRO A 302 8.77 -1.99 4.57
N PHE A 303 7.47 -1.67 4.56
CA PHE A 303 6.87 -0.70 3.63
C PHE A 303 7.28 0.77 3.90
N ASP A 304 7.67 1.10 5.13
CA ASP A 304 8.09 2.45 5.53
C ASP A 304 9.61 2.66 5.58
N THR A 305 10.37 1.63 5.23
CA THR A 305 11.82 1.67 5.35
C THR A 305 12.42 2.30 4.09
N PRO A 306 13.24 3.36 4.20
CA PRO A 306 13.88 3.93 3.03
C PRO A 306 14.81 2.90 2.36
N PRO A 307 14.92 2.90 1.03
CA PRO A 307 15.81 1.99 0.33
C PRO A 307 17.24 2.19 0.85
N LEU A 308 17.94 1.10 1.12
CA LEU A 308 19.35 1.14 1.50
C LEU A 308 20.11 1.75 0.32
N ARG A 309 20.39 3.06 0.38
CA ARG A 309 21.34 3.68 -0.54
C ARG A 309 22.67 3.01 -0.28
N SER A 310 23.09 2.15 -1.19
CA SER A 310 24.46 1.65 -1.24
C SER A 310 25.36 2.87 -1.17
N ILE A 311 26.02 3.06 -0.02
CA ILE A 311 27.06 4.07 0.13
C ILE A 311 28.20 3.56 -0.76
N ILE A 312 28.25 4.08 -1.98
CA ILE A 312 29.38 3.96 -2.91
C ILE A 312 30.09 5.32 -2.92
#